data_AF-A0A3L6SL73-F1
#
_entry.id   AF-A0A3L6SL73-F1
#
_cell.length_a   1.000
_cell.length_b   1.000
_cell.length_c   1.000
_cell.angle_alpha   90.00
_cell.angle_beta   90.00
_cell.angle_gamma   90.00
#
_symmetry.space_group_name_H-M   'P 1'
#
loop_
_entity.id
_entity.type
_entity.pdbx_description
1 polymer ?
#
loop_
_entity_poly.entity_id
_entity_poly.type
_entity_poly.pdbx_seq_one_letter_code
_entity_poly.pdbx_strand_id
1 'polypeptide(L)'
;MNPNSNTNGYYPYHFHRSSPISSISSSRCFSVLASAALVILGSSISCSCLQFSYPTFDDTANNVDFEFSPGSGIANGALQITPSTGNISHRSGRVFYARGTLKLLNSKRTALTSFATEFVLNILPRNRTAEKALLTF
;
A
#
# COMPACT_ATOMS: atom_id res chain seq x y z
N MET A 1 41.75 20.36 -82.81
CA MET A 1 42.65 19.18 -82.87
C MET A 1 42.94 18.80 -81.42
N ASN A 2 42.53 17.68 -80.83
CA ASN A 2 42.00 16.37 -81.25
C ASN A 2 40.82 15.95 -80.32
N PRO A 3 40.00 14.92 -80.57
CA PRO A 3 38.54 15.04 -80.61
C PRO A 3 37.87 14.07 -79.61
N ASN A 4 36.57 14.19 -79.40
CA ASN A 4 35.64 13.06 -79.58
C ASN A 4 34.22 13.52 -79.24
N SER A 5 33.51 13.74 -80.33
CA SER A 5 32.08 13.90 -80.48
C SER A 5 31.36 12.54 -80.36
N ASN A 6 30.21 12.53 -79.69
CA ASN A 6 28.93 11.94 -80.11
C ASN A 6 28.04 11.74 -78.87
N THR A 7 26.72 12.01 -78.86
CA THR A 7 25.74 12.17 -79.93
C THR A 7 24.47 12.80 -79.35
N ASN A 8 23.83 13.68 -80.14
CA ASN A 8 22.40 13.82 -80.43
C ASN A 8 21.33 13.75 -79.32
N GLY A 9 20.48 14.78 -79.27
CA GLY A 9 19.10 14.62 -78.78
C GLY A 9 18.34 15.91 -78.44
N TYR A 10 17.77 16.55 -79.47
CA TYR A 10 16.54 17.37 -79.53
C TYR A 10 15.79 17.79 -78.22
N TYR A 11 15.49 19.10 -78.09
CA TYR A 11 14.57 19.73 -77.12
C TYR A 11 13.08 19.56 -77.51
N PRO A 12 12.11 19.68 -76.57
CA PRO A 12 11.41 20.98 -76.47
C PRO A 12 10.90 21.37 -75.06
N TYR A 13 10.28 22.55 -75.03
CA TYR A 13 9.97 23.45 -73.92
C TYR A 13 8.79 23.08 -72.99
N HIS A 14 8.94 23.54 -71.74
CA HIS A 14 7.97 24.04 -70.75
C HIS A 14 6.67 23.29 -70.41
N PHE A 15 6.55 22.90 -69.13
CA PHE A 15 5.34 23.16 -68.34
C PHE A 15 5.72 23.57 -66.90
N HIS A 16 5.27 24.75 -66.50
CA HIS A 16 5.44 25.31 -65.16
C HIS A 16 4.36 24.72 -64.25
N ARG A 17 4.73 24.07 -63.14
CA ARG A 17 3.79 23.83 -62.02
C ARG A 17 4.52 23.93 -60.68
N SER A 18 3.94 24.75 -59.83
CA SER A 18 4.43 25.19 -58.53
C SER A 18 4.52 24.06 -57.48
N SER A 19 5.40 24.30 -56.51
CA SER A 19 5.86 23.48 -55.37
C SER A 19 4.77 22.83 -54.50
N PRO A 20 5.15 21.89 -53.60
CA PRO A 20 5.36 22.36 -52.24
C PRO A 20 6.60 21.78 -51.53
N ILE A 21 7.05 22.59 -50.58
CA ILE A 21 8.16 22.44 -49.65
C ILE A 21 8.06 21.12 -48.87
N SER A 22 9.12 20.31 -48.87
CA SER A 22 9.26 19.19 -47.95
C SER A 22 9.70 19.68 -46.57
N SER A 23 8.90 19.29 -45.58
CA SER A 23 9.02 19.59 -44.16
C SER A 23 10.37 19.16 -43.57
N ILE A 24 11.00 20.07 -42.81
CA ILE A 24 12.08 19.75 -41.87
C ILE A 24 11.45 19.04 -40.67
N SER A 25 11.59 17.72 -40.61
CA SER A 25 11.23 16.94 -39.42
C SER A 25 12.40 16.96 -38.44
N SER A 26 12.40 17.91 -37.51
CA SER A 26 13.27 17.88 -36.33
C SER A 26 12.65 17.00 -35.25
N SER A 27 12.75 15.69 -35.45
CA SER A 27 12.38 14.68 -34.44
C SER A 27 13.60 14.34 -33.59
N ARG A 28 14.04 15.27 -32.72
CA ARG A 28 15.07 14.97 -31.71
C ARG A 28 14.82 15.73 -30.42
N CYS A 29 13.76 15.39 -29.67
CA CYS A 29 13.58 15.94 -28.31
C CYS A 29 12.67 15.15 -27.35
N PHE A 30 12.33 13.87 -27.59
CA PHE A 30 11.39 13.16 -26.71
C PHE A 30 11.93 11.90 -26.00
N SER A 31 13.17 11.47 -26.27
CA SER A 31 13.68 10.22 -25.69
C SER A 31 14.22 10.36 -24.25
N VAL A 32 14.40 11.56 -23.70
CA VAL A 32 14.97 11.75 -22.35
C VAL A 32 13.91 11.82 -21.24
N LEU A 33 12.67 12.23 -21.56
CA LEU A 33 11.59 12.37 -20.57
C LEU A 33 10.96 11.03 -20.15
N ALA A 34 10.98 10.03 -21.02
CA ALA A 34 10.40 8.71 -20.72
C ALA A 34 11.18 7.93 -19.65
N SER A 35 12.49 8.13 -19.57
CA SER A 35 13.37 7.38 -18.66
C SER A 35 13.26 7.83 -17.21
N ALA A 36 12.96 9.11 -16.95
CA ALA A 36 12.78 9.62 -15.58
C ALA A 36 11.47 9.12 -14.94
N ALA A 37 10.41 8.97 -15.72
CA ALA A 37 9.11 8.46 -15.23
C ALA A 37 9.19 7.00 -14.76
N LEU A 38 10.02 6.17 -15.41
CA LEU A 38 10.22 4.76 -15.03
C LEU A 38 11.01 4.62 -13.71
N VAL A 39 11.94 5.52 -13.40
CA VAL A 39 12.67 5.53 -12.12
C VAL A 39 11.75 5.94 -10.96
N ILE A 40 10.81 6.85 -11.21
CA ILE A 40 9.82 7.29 -10.21
C ILE A 40 8.79 6.19 -9.94
N LEU A 41 8.37 5.42 -10.96
CA LEU A 41 7.47 4.27 -10.79
C LEU A 41 8.16 3.03 -10.19
N GLY A 42 9.47 2.84 -10.46
CA GLY A 42 10.27 1.73 -9.93
C GLY A 42 10.71 1.92 -8.48
N SER A 43 10.68 3.16 -7.98
CA SER A 43 10.92 3.50 -6.57
C SER A 43 9.67 3.27 -5.73
N SER A 44 9.06 2.09 -5.83
CA SER A 44 8.06 1.66 -4.87
C SER A 44 8.76 1.43 -3.54
N ILE A 45 8.77 2.46 -2.69
CA ILE A 45 9.22 2.36 -1.30
C ILE A 45 8.36 1.26 -0.66
N SER A 46 8.92 0.06 -0.55
CA SER A 46 8.25 -1.05 0.09
C SER A 46 8.22 -0.77 1.59
N CYS A 47 7.13 -0.14 2.04
CA CYS A 47 6.86 0.04 3.45
C CYS A 47 6.50 -1.33 4.05
N SER A 48 7.21 -1.75 5.09
CA SER A 48 6.77 -2.88 5.90
C SER A 48 5.54 -2.42 6.70
N CYS A 49 4.35 -2.81 6.29
CA CYS A 49 3.11 -2.55 7.01
C CYS A 49 2.55 -3.85 7.60
N LEU A 50 2.13 -3.80 8.87
CA LEU A 50 1.30 -4.83 9.48
C LEU A 50 -0.11 -4.25 9.61
N GLN A 51 -1.09 -4.87 8.97
CA GLN A 51 -2.47 -4.42 9.01
C GLN A 51 -3.39 -5.62 9.17
N PHE A 52 -4.34 -5.49 10.09
CA PHE A 52 -5.41 -6.45 10.30
C PHE A 52 -6.66 -5.71 10.77
N SER A 53 -7.83 -6.29 10.54
CA SER A 53 -9.11 -5.76 10.98
C SER A 53 -10.04 -6.91 11.29
N TYR A 54 -10.72 -6.82 12.44
CA TYR A 54 -11.64 -7.83 12.93
C TYR A 54 -12.97 -7.14 13.29
N PRO A 55 -13.95 -7.11 12.36
CA PRO A 55 -15.29 -6.58 12.65
C PRO A 55 -16.04 -7.42 13.69
N THR A 56 -15.72 -8.71 13.76
CA THR A 56 -16.20 -9.69 14.74
C THR A 56 -15.12 -10.76 14.93
N PHE A 57 -15.18 -11.52 16.01
CA PHE A 57 -14.23 -12.59 16.32
C PHE A 57 -14.91 -13.95 16.32
N ASP A 58 -14.48 -14.82 15.40
CA ASP A 58 -14.86 -16.22 15.33
C ASP A 58 -13.84 -17.09 16.10
N ASP A 59 -14.32 -17.89 17.05
CA ASP A 59 -13.44 -18.72 17.89
C ASP A 59 -12.77 -19.85 17.09
N THR A 60 -13.34 -20.31 15.98
CA THR A 60 -12.68 -21.37 15.20
C THR A 60 -11.63 -20.79 14.26
N ALA A 61 -11.97 -19.72 13.54
CA ALA A 61 -11.14 -19.16 12.49
C ALA A 61 -10.08 -18.19 13.03
N ASN A 62 -10.38 -17.43 14.10
CA ASN A 62 -9.48 -16.38 14.57
C ASN A 62 -8.62 -16.80 15.76
N ASN A 63 -8.91 -17.90 16.44
CA ASN A 63 -8.11 -18.36 17.59
C ASN A 63 -6.64 -18.58 17.23
N VAL A 64 -6.37 -19.08 16.02
CA VAL A 64 -5.00 -19.26 15.49
C VAL A 64 -4.24 -17.95 15.26
N ASP A 65 -4.92 -16.80 15.30
CA ASP A 65 -4.31 -15.50 15.09
C ASP A 65 -3.78 -14.87 16.38
N PHE A 66 -4.16 -15.43 17.54
CA PHE A 66 -3.93 -14.84 18.85
C PHE A 66 -3.33 -15.83 19.84
N GLU A 67 -2.60 -15.28 20.81
CA GLU A 67 -2.21 -15.97 22.03
C GLU A 67 -3.00 -15.44 23.22
N PHE A 68 -3.49 -16.36 24.04
CA PHE A 68 -4.36 -16.06 25.18
C PHE A 68 -3.67 -16.43 26.49
N SER A 69 -3.67 -15.52 27.45
CA SER A 69 -3.33 -15.88 28.83
C SER A 69 -4.48 -16.65 29.49
N PRO A 70 -4.27 -17.32 30.64
CA PRO A 70 -5.36 -18.00 31.34
C PRO A 70 -6.57 -17.09 31.60
N GLY A 71 -7.76 -17.56 31.21
CA GLY A 71 -9.02 -16.82 31.41
C GLY A 71 -9.35 -15.78 30.35
N SER A 72 -8.51 -15.55 29.34
CA SER A 72 -8.92 -14.85 28.13
C SER A 72 -9.25 -15.82 27.00
N GLY A 73 -9.98 -15.35 25.99
CA GLY A 73 -10.41 -16.17 24.86
C GLY A 73 -11.25 -15.39 23.86
N ILE A 74 -11.81 -16.09 22.88
CA ILE A 74 -12.85 -15.56 22.00
C ILE A 74 -14.19 -16.16 22.44
N ALA A 75 -15.20 -15.32 22.64
CA ALA A 75 -16.55 -15.78 22.86
C ALA A 75 -17.56 -14.67 22.55
N ASN A 76 -18.73 -15.07 22.02
CA ASN A 76 -19.82 -14.17 21.64
C ASN A 76 -19.40 -13.09 20.62
N GLY A 77 -18.55 -13.44 19.65
CA GLY A 77 -18.12 -12.49 18.62
C GLY A 77 -17.05 -11.49 19.08
N ALA A 78 -16.50 -11.65 20.28
CA ALA A 78 -15.57 -10.68 20.88
C ALA A 78 -14.34 -11.36 21.51
N LEU A 79 -13.23 -10.62 21.55
CA LEU A 79 -12.13 -10.92 22.47
C LEU A 79 -12.58 -10.69 23.91
N GLN A 80 -12.54 -11.73 24.73
CA GLN A 80 -12.78 -11.63 26.16
C GLN A 80 -11.45 -11.56 26.89
N ILE A 81 -11.12 -10.38 27.41
CA ILE A 81 -9.96 -10.18 28.28
C ILE A 81 -10.22 -10.79 29.67
N THR A 82 -11.46 -10.67 30.14
CA THR A 82 -11.96 -11.27 31.38
C THR A 82 -13.18 -12.11 31.02
N PRO A 83 -13.36 -13.32 31.60
CA PRO A 83 -14.53 -14.14 31.32
C PRO A 83 -15.82 -13.40 31.64
N SER A 84 -16.83 -13.52 30.78
CA SER A 84 -18.15 -12.90 31.03
C SER A 84 -19.07 -13.74 31.91
N THR A 85 -18.71 -14.99 32.20
CA THR A 85 -19.50 -15.94 33.00
C THR A 85 -18.64 -16.68 34.02
N GLY A 86 -19.30 -17.32 35.00
CA GLY A 86 -18.63 -18.08 36.05
C GLY A 86 -18.01 -17.21 37.16
N ASN A 87 -17.01 -17.76 37.86
CA ASN A 87 -16.30 -17.03 38.91
C ASN A 87 -15.24 -16.09 38.29
N ILE A 88 -15.62 -14.82 38.17
CA ILE A 88 -14.79 -13.75 37.60
C ILE A 88 -13.90 -13.04 38.63
N SER A 89 -14.01 -13.38 39.92
CA SER A 89 -13.22 -12.75 40.98
C SER A 89 -11.73 -13.02 40.80
N HIS A 90 -10.91 -11.97 40.87
CA HIS A 90 -9.45 -12.02 40.68
C HIS A 90 -8.99 -12.59 39.33
N ARG A 91 -9.86 -12.55 38.31
CA ARG A 91 -9.51 -12.96 36.95
C ARG A 91 -9.06 -11.74 36.16
N SER A 92 -7.88 -11.86 35.56
CA SER A 92 -7.42 -10.95 34.52
C SER A 92 -6.79 -11.77 33.40
N GLY A 93 -6.94 -11.30 32.18
CA GLY A 93 -6.33 -11.92 31.01
C GLY A 93 -5.68 -10.89 30.10
N ARG A 94 -5.05 -11.40 29.05
CA ARG A 94 -4.37 -10.67 27.98
C ARG A 94 -4.58 -11.46 26.69
N VAL A 95 -4.67 -10.73 25.59
CA VAL A 95 -4.75 -11.30 24.24
C VAL A 95 -3.68 -10.62 23.40
N PHE A 96 -2.85 -11.41 22.74
CA PHE A 96 -1.77 -10.92 21.89
C PHE A 96 -2.00 -11.37 20.46
N TYR A 97 -1.84 -10.47 19.48
CA TYR A 97 -1.80 -10.87 18.08
C TYR A 97 -0.48 -11.60 17.79
N ALA A 98 -0.57 -12.80 17.23
CA ALA A 98 0.55 -13.74 17.10
C ALA A 98 0.95 -14.06 15.66
N ARG A 99 0.13 -13.72 14.65
CA ARG A 99 0.47 -14.04 13.24
C ARG A 99 1.65 -13.26 12.68
N GLY A 100 1.97 -12.12 13.27
CA GLY A 100 2.98 -11.22 12.75
C GLY A 100 3.53 -10.28 13.81
N THR A 101 4.74 -9.78 13.57
CA THR A 101 5.41 -8.84 14.47
C THR A 101 5.65 -7.53 13.76
N LEU A 102 5.19 -6.43 14.37
CA LEU A 102 5.59 -5.09 13.96
C LEU A 102 6.75 -4.61 14.83
N LYS A 103 7.92 -4.45 14.22
CA LYS A 103 9.07 -3.90 14.94
C LYS A 103 8.94 -2.38 15.03
N LEU A 104 8.55 -1.88 16.22
CA LEU A 104 8.29 -0.46 16.45
C LEU A 104 9.54 0.42 16.34
N LEU A 105 10.70 -0.10 16.76
CA LEU A 105 11.97 0.60 16.67
C LEU A 105 13.03 -0.29 16.03
N ASN A 106 13.72 0.23 15.03
CA ASN A 106 14.83 -0.46 14.39
C ASN A 106 16.06 0.45 14.39
N SER A 107 17.04 0.14 15.24
CA SER A 107 18.30 0.91 15.35
C SER A 107 19.10 0.99 14.04
N LYS A 108 18.83 0.12 13.06
CA LYS A 108 19.49 0.11 11.75
C LYS A 108 18.74 0.92 10.68
N ARG A 109 17.52 1.39 10.97
CA ARG A 109 16.71 2.20 10.05
C ARG A 109 16.53 3.60 10.64
N THR A 110 16.65 4.61 9.79
CA THR A 110 16.41 6.02 10.15
C THR A 110 14.93 6.36 10.24
N ALA A 111 14.05 5.55 9.62
CA ALA A 111 12.61 5.75 9.67
C ALA A 111 11.99 5.13 10.93
N LEU A 112 11.26 5.94 11.70
CA LEU A 112 10.41 5.49 12.80
C LEU A 112 9.19 4.72 12.27
N THR A 113 8.75 3.70 12.98
CA THR A 113 7.49 3.02 12.69
C THR A 113 6.35 3.77 13.36
N SER A 114 5.39 4.23 12.56
CA SER A 114 4.12 4.76 13.04
C SER A 114 3.06 3.68 12.98
N PHE A 115 2.14 3.67 13.94
CA PHE A 115 0.98 2.78 13.93
C PHE A 115 -0.28 3.55 14.34
N ALA A 116 -1.41 3.06 13.88
CA ALA A 116 -2.74 3.49 14.30
C ALA A 116 -3.55 2.24 14.65
N THR A 117 -4.39 2.34 15.66
CA THR A 117 -5.27 1.25 16.08
C THR A 117 -6.62 1.80 16.48
N GLU A 118 -7.67 1.08 16.13
CA GLU A 118 -9.05 1.39 16.51
C GLU A 118 -9.64 0.14 17.14
N PHE A 119 -10.38 0.30 18.24
CA PHE A 119 -11.07 -0.79 18.89
C PHE A 119 -12.33 -0.30 19.60
N VAL A 120 -13.29 -1.20 19.75
CA VAL A 120 -14.47 -1.00 20.60
C VAL A 120 -14.29 -1.80 21.87
N LEU A 121 -14.44 -1.15 23.03
CA LEU A 121 -14.30 -1.77 24.34
C LEU A 121 -15.64 -1.78 25.07
N ASN A 122 -16.13 -2.97 25.40
CA ASN A 122 -17.34 -3.15 26.20
C ASN A 122 -16.96 -3.53 27.63
N ILE A 123 -17.29 -2.67 28.61
CA ILE A 123 -17.11 -2.95 30.04
C ILE A 123 -18.51 -3.00 30.67
N LEU A 124 -18.90 -4.19 31.09
CA LEU A 124 -20.19 -4.42 31.73
C LEU A 124 -20.00 -4.65 33.23
N PRO A 125 -20.55 -3.78 34.09
CA PRO A 125 -20.46 -3.99 35.53
C PRO A 125 -21.29 -5.22 35.93
N ARG A 126 -20.74 -6.02 36.86
CA ARG A 126 -21.41 -7.23 37.37
C ARG A 126 -22.73 -6.91 38.08
N ASN A 127 -22.78 -5.76 38.77
CA ASN A 127 -23.98 -5.26 39.42
C ASN A 127 -24.45 -4.02 38.64
N ARG A 128 -25.73 -3.98 38.24
CA ARG A 128 -26.37 -2.82 37.60
C ARG A 128 -26.55 -1.62 38.55
N THR A 129 -25.67 -1.43 39.52
CA THR A 129 -25.56 -0.15 40.22
C THR A 129 -24.62 0.70 39.38
N ALA A 130 -25.22 1.48 38.50
CA ALA A 130 -24.54 2.37 37.58
C ALA A 130 -23.85 3.51 38.33
N GLU A 131 -22.74 3.21 39.01
CA GLU A 131 -21.73 4.24 39.23
C GLU A 131 -20.88 4.27 37.97
N LYS A 132 -21.01 5.37 37.22
CA LYS A 132 -20.18 5.67 36.06
C LYS A 132 -18.72 5.42 36.42
N ALA A 133 -18.16 4.32 35.93
CA ALA A 133 -16.71 4.20 35.82
C ALA A 133 -16.28 5.27 34.80
N LEU A 134 -15.91 6.43 35.29
CA LEU A 134 -15.28 7.48 34.50
C LEU A 134 -13.91 6.94 34.08
N LEU A 135 -13.82 6.42 32.86
CA LEU A 135 -12.56 6.08 32.24
C LEU A 135 -12.03 7.34 31.58
N THR A 136 -11.11 8.01 32.26
CA THR A 136 -10.29 9.07 31.65
C THR A 136 -9.17 8.37 30.87
N PHE A 137 -9.10 8.62 29.57
CA PHE A 137 -7.98 8.22 28.71
C PHE A 137 -6.98 9.37 28.57
#